data_AF-A0A6G0VYC0-F1
#
_entry.id   AF-A0A6G0VYC0-F1
#
_cell.length_a   1.000
_cell.length_b   1.000
_cell.length_c   1.000
_cell.angle_alpha   90.00
_cell.angle_beta   90.00
_cell.angle_gamma   90.00
#
_symmetry.space_group_name_H-M   'P 1'
#
loop_
_entity.id
_entity.type
_entity.pdbx_description
1 polymer ?
#
loop_
_entity_poly.entity_id
_entity_poly.type
_entity_poly.pdbx_seq_one_letter_code
_entity_poly.pdbx_strand_id
1 'polypeptide(L)'
;MSRHFYNEMCMSFGPPICASEACKQLPRALEDMARNIFNFLKSSSKRQAELKQFQMFLNLKPHKLLHPSQTRWLSLIAVVSRILEQWDSLKLYFTDT
;
A
#
# COMPACT_ATOMS: atom_id res chain seq x y z
N MET A 1 -22.30 36.33 17.17
CA MET A 1 -20.98 36.88 17.51
C MET A 1 -20.00 35.71 17.56
N SER A 2 -18.92 35.86 16.80
CA SER A 2 -17.96 34.85 16.37
C SER A 2 -17.36 34.02 17.52
N ARG A 3 -17.08 32.74 17.26
CA ARG A 3 -15.88 32.09 17.82
C ARG A 3 -15.40 30.95 16.94
N HIS A 4 -14.18 31.15 16.47
CA HIS A 4 -13.29 30.16 15.89
C HIS A 4 -13.21 28.91 16.75
N PHE A 5 -13.35 27.74 16.14
CA PHE A 5 -12.75 26.50 16.64
C PHE A 5 -12.18 25.76 15.43
N TYR A 6 -10.90 26.03 15.15
CA TYR A 6 -9.99 25.02 14.61
C TYR A 6 -10.01 23.85 15.58
N ASN A 7 -10.43 22.65 15.17
CA ASN A 7 -9.76 21.43 15.62
C ASN A 7 -10.22 20.18 14.85
N GLU A 8 -9.24 19.51 14.25
CA GLU A 8 -9.10 18.05 14.16
C GLU A 8 -10.34 17.24 13.79
N MET A 9 -10.54 17.04 12.48
CA MET A 9 -11.45 16.02 11.98
C MET A 9 -10.80 14.63 12.15
N CYS A 10 -10.98 14.10 13.35
CA CYS A 10 -10.74 12.73 13.74
C CYS A 10 -11.52 11.77 12.82
N MET A 11 -10.85 10.71 12.36
CA MET A 11 -11.32 9.70 11.39
C MET A 11 -12.57 8.87 11.79
N SER A 12 -13.33 9.23 12.83
CA SER A 12 -14.24 8.27 13.46
C SER A 12 -15.74 8.61 13.50
N PHE A 13 -16.25 9.68 12.88
CA PHE A 13 -17.70 10.00 12.98
C PHE A 13 -18.38 10.63 11.75
N GLY A 14 -17.82 10.47 10.55
CA GLY A 14 -18.52 10.78 9.29
C GLY A 14 -19.24 9.55 8.73
N PRO A 15 -20.36 9.67 8.00
CA PRO A 15 -20.96 8.51 7.35
C PRO A 15 -19.93 7.87 6.40
N PRO A 16 -19.82 6.52 6.37
CA PRO A 16 -18.82 5.79 5.58
C PRO A 16 -18.85 6.09 4.07
N ILE A 17 -19.87 6.81 3.62
CA ILE A 17 -20.01 7.35 2.27
C ILE A 17 -18.94 8.39 1.91
N CYS A 18 -18.48 9.24 2.83
CA CYS A 18 -17.44 10.23 2.49
C CYS A 18 -16.08 9.57 2.26
N ALA A 19 -15.73 8.60 3.10
CA ALA A 19 -14.56 7.75 2.88
C ALA A 19 -14.72 6.93 1.59
N SER A 20 -15.90 6.35 1.35
CA SER A 20 -16.15 5.58 0.12
C SER A 20 -16.09 6.45 -1.15
N GLU A 21 -16.61 7.68 -1.13
CA GLU A 21 -16.64 8.56 -2.32
C GLU A 21 -15.27 9.16 -2.63
N ALA A 22 -14.52 9.56 -1.59
CA ALA A 22 -13.11 9.94 -1.75
C ALA A 22 -12.25 8.76 -2.21
N CYS A 23 -12.55 7.53 -1.76
CA CYS A 23 -11.88 6.32 -2.24
C CYS A 23 -12.31 5.86 -3.64
N LYS A 24 -13.48 6.27 -4.16
CA LYS A 24 -13.84 6.08 -5.58
C LYS A 24 -12.96 6.91 -6.51
N GLN A 25 -12.41 8.01 -6.00
CA GLN A 25 -11.43 8.85 -6.69
C GLN A 25 -9.99 8.41 -6.45
N LEU A 26 -9.76 7.40 -5.59
CA LEU A 26 -8.45 6.77 -5.48
C LEU A 26 -8.14 6.14 -6.85
N PRO A 27 -7.07 6.58 -7.53
CA PRO A 27 -6.92 6.28 -8.93
C PRO A 27 -6.78 4.77 -9.10
N ARG A 28 -7.57 4.19 -10.01
CA ARG A 28 -7.42 2.78 -10.44
C ARG A 28 -5.97 2.41 -10.75
N ALA A 29 -5.16 3.40 -11.14
CA ALA A 29 -3.72 3.29 -11.31
C ALA A 29 -2.98 2.73 -10.08
N LEU A 30 -3.41 3.05 -8.86
CA LEU A 30 -2.78 2.55 -7.63
C LEU A 30 -3.13 1.07 -7.39
N GLU A 31 -4.39 0.68 -7.63
CA GLU A 31 -4.78 -0.73 -7.62
C GLU A 31 -4.03 -1.53 -8.69
N ASP A 32 -3.94 -0.97 -9.89
CA ASP A 32 -3.25 -1.59 -11.01
C ASP A 32 -1.76 -1.74 -10.73
N MET A 33 -1.11 -0.69 -10.20
CA MET A 33 0.28 -0.71 -9.77
C MET A 33 0.52 -1.78 -8.69
N ALA A 34 -0.30 -1.82 -7.64
CA ALA A 34 -0.18 -2.82 -6.58
C ALA A 34 -0.36 -4.24 -7.12
N ARG A 35 -1.32 -4.43 -8.04
CA ARG A 35 -1.57 -5.71 -8.72
C ARG A 35 -0.40 -6.13 -9.60
N ASN A 36 0.18 -5.21 -10.36
CA ASN A 36 1.32 -5.46 -11.22
C ASN A 36 2.56 -5.84 -10.42
N ILE A 37 2.89 -5.10 -9.36
CA ILE A 37 4.01 -5.41 -8.47
C ILE A 37 3.82 -6.79 -7.85
N PHE A 38 2.63 -7.07 -7.30
CA PHE A 38 2.32 -8.36 -6.71
C PHE A 38 2.45 -9.51 -7.73
N ASN A 39 1.88 -9.36 -8.92
CA ASN A 39 1.94 -10.39 -9.98
C ASN A 39 3.38 -10.62 -10.47
N PHE A 40 4.16 -9.55 -10.63
CA PHE A 40 5.56 -9.61 -11.07
C PHE A 40 6.44 -10.37 -10.08
N LEU A 41 6.21 -10.20 -8.78
CA LEU A 41 6.93 -10.91 -7.72
C LEU A 41 6.38 -12.33 -7.51
N LYS A 42 5.06 -12.51 -7.62
CA LYS A 42 4.42 -13.83 -7.52
C LYS A 42 4.89 -14.79 -8.62
N SER A 43 5.15 -14.28 -9.82
CA SER A 43 5.50 -15.10 -10.99
C SER A 43 6.81 -15.86 -10.86
N SER A 44 7.69 -15.50 -9.91
CA SER A 44 8.98 -16.15 -9.73
C SER A 44 9.36 -16.28 -8.25
N SER A 45 9.61 -17.51 -7.83
CA SER A 45 10.16 -17.81 -6.49
C SER A 45 11.55 -17.19 -6.29
N LYS A 46 12.35 -17.07 -7.36
CA LYS A 46 13.66 -16.40 -7.34
C LYS A 46 13.51 -14.93 -6.95
N ARG A 47 12.58 -14.21 -7.59
CA ARG A 47 12.34 -12.78 -7.31
C ARG A 47 11.87 -12.53 -5.88
N GLN A 48 11.07 -13.44 -5.31
CA GLN A 48 10.68 -13.37 -3.91
C GLN A 48 11.85 -13.58 -2.95
N ALA A 49 12.77 -14.49 -3.29
CA ALA A 49 13.97 -14.73 -2.50
C ALA A 49 14.92 -13.53 -2.55
N GLU A 50 15.14 -12.93 -3.74
CA GLU A 50 15.94 -11.72 -3.92
C GLU A 50 15.35 -10.55 -3.12
N LEU A 51 14.05 -10.28 -3.24
CA LEU A 51 13.39 -9.24 -2.45
C LEU A 51 13.56 -9.45 -0.94
N LYS A 52 13.51 -10.71 -0.47
CA LYS A 52 13.75 -11.04 0.93
C LYS A 52 15.20 -10.71 1.35
N GLN A 53 16.18 -10.92 0.47
CA GLN A 53 17.56 -10.52 0.74
C GLN A 53 17.69 -9.01 0.88
N PHE A 54 17.04 -8.23 0.01
CA PHE A 54 17.02 -6.77 0.12
C PHE A 54 16.30 -6.28 1.39
N GLN A 55 15.19 -6.93 1.78
CA GLN A 55 14.51 -6.64 3.05
C GLN A 55 15.44 -6.89 4.24
N MET A 56 16.17 -8.00 4.26
CA MET A 56 17.15 -8.31 5.31
C MET A 56 18.32 -7.33 5.30
N PHE A 57 18.82 -6.95 4.13
CA PHE A 57 19.90 -5.97 3.96
C PHE A 57 19.53 -4.59 4.54
N LEU A 58 18.29 -4.14 4.29
CA LEU A 58 17.76 -2.88 4.83
C LEU A 58 17.23 -3.00 6.27
N ASN A 59 17.41 -4.16 6.92
CA ASN A 59 16.88 -4.47 8.25
C ASN A 59 15.36 -4.24 8.38
N LEU A 60 14.63 -4.36 7.26
CA LEU A 60 13.19 -4.28 7.20
C LEU A 60 12.59 -5.61 7.64
N LYS A 61 11.45 -5.56 8.34
CA LYS A 61 10.75 -6.77 8.76
C LYS A 61 10.29 -7.54 7.50
N PRO A 62 10.72 -8.80 7.30
CA PRO A 62 10.37 -9.54 6.11
C PRO A 62 8.87 -9.80 6.11
N HIS A 63 8.16 -9.17 5.17
CA HIS A 63 6.73 -9.36 4.98
C HIS A 63 6.46 -9.84 3.56
N LYS A 64 5.55 -10.80 3.44
CA LYS A 64 4.96 -11.13 2.14
C LYS A 64 4.05 -9.98 1.73
N LEU A 65 4.13 -9.60 0.46
CA LEU A 65 3.17 -8.67 -0.11
C LEU A 65 1.77 -9.28 -0.03
N LEU A 66 0.82 -8.45 0.36
CA LEU A 66 -0.58 -8.84 0.44
C LEU A 66 -1.16 -8.90 -0.98
N HIS A 67 -1.97 -9.91 -1.26
CA HIS A 67 -2.69 -9.97 -2.52
C HIS A 67 -3.77 -8.88 -2.55
N PRO A 68 -3.80 -8.00 -3.58
CA PRO A 68 -4.87 -7.03 -3.72
C PRO A 68 -6.18 -7.75 -4.07
N SER A 69 -7.01 -8.00 -3.05
CA SER A 69 -8.36 -8.55 -3.21
C SER A 69 -9.25 -7.53 -3.92
N GLN A 70 -9.90 -7.95 -5.01
CA GLN A 70 -10.73 -7.09 -5.87
C GLN A 70 -11.92 -6.40 -5.17
N THR A 71 -12.33 -6.83 -3.97
CA THR A 71 -13.64 -6.47 -3.41
C THR A 71 -13.63 -5.74 -2.07
N ARG A 72 -12.47 -5.36 -1.48
CA ARG A 72 -12.46 -4.61 -0.20
C ARG A 72 -11.39 -3.52 -0.16
N TRP A 73 -11.84 -2.28 -0.13
CA TRP A 73 -11.03 -1.06 0.01
C TRP A 73 -10.15 -1.05 1.27
N LEU A 74 -10.62 -1.61 2.39
CA LEU A 74 -9.83 -1.80 3.61
C LEU A 74 -8.58 -2.67 3.34
N SER A 75 -8.73 -3.69 2.49
CA SER A 75 -7.61 -4.53 2.08
C SER A 75 -6.64 -3.78 1.18
N LEU A 76 -7.13 -2.87 0.33
CA LEU A 76 -6.26 -2.06 -0.53
C LEU A 76 -5.40 -1.09 0.27
N ILE A 77 -5.97 -0.42 1.28
CA ILE A 77 -5.19 0.47 2.17
C ILE A 77 -4.08 -0.33 2.85
N ALA A 78 -4.39 -1.52 3.38
CA ALA A 78 -3.39 -2.40 3.98
C ALA A 78 -2.31 -2.86 2.97
N VAL A 79 -2.69 -3.14 1.72
CA VAL A 79 -1.76 -3.49 0.64
C VAL A 79 -0.84 -2.31 0.31
N VAL A 80 -1.39 -1.11 0.13
CA VAL A 80 -0.62 0.10 -0.19
C VAL A 80 0.32 0.46 0.95
N SER A 81 -0.15 0.44 2.20
CA SER A 81 0.69 0.65 3.37
C SER A 81 1.85 -0.34 3.40
N ARG A 82 1.60 -1.63 3.10
CA ARG A 82 2.67 -2.64 3.05
C ARG A 82 3.67 -2.39 1.92
N ILE A 83 3.21 -1.90 0.77
CA ILE A 83 4.09 -1.50 -0.35
C ILE A 83 4.96 -0.31 0.06
N LEU A 84 4.40 0.68 0.77
CA LEU A 84 5.13 1.84 1.27
C LEU A 84 6.18 1.43 2.32
N GLU A 85 5.84 0.54 3.26
CA GLU A 85 6.81 -0.01 4.23
C GLU A 85 7.99 -0.73 3.55
N GLN A 86 7.76 -1.32 2.37
CA GLN A 86 8.77 -2.05 1.61
C GLN A 86 9.34 -1.25 0.44
N TRP A 87 9.00 0.03 0.31
CA TRP A 87 9.28 0.81 -0.89
C TRP A 87 10.78 0.95 -1.15
N ASP A 88 11.59 1.12 -0.10
CA ASP A 88 13.04 1.20 -0.23
C ASP A 88 13.64 -0.13 -0.72
N SER A 89 13.13 -1.27 -0.25
CA SER A 89 13.56 -2.59 -0.75
C SER A 89 13.14 -2.83 -2.19
N LEU A 90 11.94 -2.38 -2.58
CA LEU A 90 11.46 -2.48 -3.96
C LEU A 90 12.26 -1.56 -4.89
N LYS A 91 12.56 -0.33 -4.48
CA LYS A 91 13.42 0.58 -5.24
C LYS A 91 14.80 -0.01 -5.45
N LEU A 92 15.43 -0.54 -4.39
CA LEU A 92 16.77 -1.12 -4.51
C LEU A 92 16.74 -2.29 -5.49
N TYR A 93 15.76 -3.19 -5.35
CA TYR A 93 15.55 -4.32 -6.24
C TYR A 93 15.42 -3.90 -7.71
N PHE A 94 14.59 -2.90 -8.02
CA PHE A 94 14.39 -2.42 -9.39
C PHE A 94 15.51 -1.52 -9.94
N THR A 95 16.39 -1.00 -9.09
CA THR A 95 17.53 -0.17 -9.52
C THR A 95 18.79 -1.02 -9.72
N ASP A 96 18.92 -2.12 -8.97
CA ASP A 96 20.04 -3.06 -9.04
C ASP A 96 19.88 -4.12 -10.15
N THR A 97 18.64 -4.39 -10.57
CA THR A 97 18.30 -5.33 -11.66
C THR A 97 18.23 -4.63 -13.02
#